data_AF-A0A9W8NAZ6-F1
#
_entry.id   AF-A0A9W8NAZ6-F1
#
_cell.length_a   1.000
_cell.length_b   1.000
_cell.length_c   1.000
_cell.angle_alpha   90.00
_cell.angle_beta   90.00
_cell.angle_gamma   90.00
#
_symmetry.space_group_name_H-M   'P 1'
#
loop_
_entity.id
_entity.type
_entity.pdbx_description
1 polymer ?
#
loop_
_entity_poly.entity_id
_entity_poly.type
_entity_poly.pdbx_seq_one_letter_code
_entity_poly.pdbx_strand_id
1 'polypeptide(L)' 'MFREGNVYGCEEDFRGFAQAPVKKVVVLGETDEVCRKDKLTKLGFDHVEVVEQAGHGVVRTKPEEVARIVYNMWSQ' A
#
# COMPACT_ATOMS: atom_id res chain seq x y z
N MET A 1 8.40 25.05 7.67
CA MET A 1 6.99 24.87 7.25
C MET A 1 6.86 23.42 6.78
N PHE A 2 6.38 22.53 7.65
CA PHE A 2 6.25 21.10 7.32
C PHE A 2 5.04 20.93 6.41
N ARG A 3 5.26 20.83 5.11
CA ARG A 3 4.22 20.35 4.19
C ARG A 3 4.04 18.86 4.49
N GLU A 4 2.88 18.51 5.03
CA GLU A 4 2.37 17.13 5.02
C GLU A 4 3.20 16.10 5.81
N GLY A 5 3.85 16.52 6.91
CA GLY A 5 4.43 15.58 7.88
C GLY A 5 5.72 14.88 7.45
N ASN A 6 6.46 15.42 6.47
CA ASN A 6 7.70 14.83 5.94
C ASN A 6 7.48 13.49 5.21
N VAL A 7 6.27 13.25 4.70
CA VAL A 7 5.88 12.00 4.03
C VAL A 7 6.35 11.93 2.57
N TYR A 8 6.78 13.07 2.00
CA TYR A 8 7.34 13.17 0.65
C TYR A 8 8.87 13.12 0.68
N GLY A 9 9.48 12.52 -0.35
CA GLY A 9 10.94 12.39 -0.46
C GLY A 9 11.51 11.15 0.24
N CYS A 10 10.66 10.27 0.78
CA CYS A 10 11.04 9.02 1.45
C CYS A 10 11.13 7.82 0.49
N GLU A 11 11.23 8.04 -0.82
CA GLU A 11 11.28 6.95 -1.81
C GLU A 11 12.38 5.92 -1.49
N GLU A 12 13.55 6.36 -1.02
CA GLU A 12 14.65 5.47 -0.65
C GLU A 12 14.33 4.63 0.60
N ASP A 13 13.64 5.20 1.59
CA ASP A 13 13.16 4.46 2.77
C ASP A 13 12.16 3.38 2.34
N PHE A 14 11.25 3.71 1.42
CA PHE A 14 10.29 2.76 0.86
C PHE A 14 10.97 1.66 0.05
N ARG A 15 12.02 1.98 -0.74
CA ARG A 15 12.83 0.97 -1.45
C ARG A 15 13.55 0.05 -0.47
N GLY A 16 14.15 0.61 0.58
CA GLY A 16 14.81 -0.17 1.63
C GLY A 16 13.82 -1.09 2.34
N PHE A 17 12.64 -0.58 2.70
CA PHE A 17 11.58 -1.40 3.29
C PHE A 17 11.09 -2.48 2.32
N ALA A 18 10.90 -2.16 1.04
CA ALA A 18 10.47 -3.13 0.03
C ALA A 18 11.42 -4.35 -0.05
N GLN A 19 12.73 -4.14 0.16
CA GLN A 19 13.74 -5.21 0.16
C GLN A 19 13.90 -5.95 1.50
N ALA A 20 13.33 -5.45 2.59
CA ALA A 20 13.49 -6.08 3.91
C ALA A 20 12.98 -7.54 3.91
N PRO A 21 13.61 -8.48 4.62
CA PRO A 21 13.22 -9.90 4.63
C PRO A 21 12.02 -10.18 5.55
N VAL A 22 11.00 -9.32 5.47
CA VAL A 22 9.73 -9.46 6.18
C VAL A 22 8.61 -9.60 5.16
N LYS A 23 7.57 -10.35 5.51
CA LYS A 23 6.38 -10.50 4.68
C LYS A 23 5.61 -9.18 4.63
N LYS A 24 5.16 -8.79 3.44
CA LYS A 24 4.50 -7.51 3.21
C LYS A 24 3.35 -7.71 2.24
N VAL A 25 2.29 -6.95 2.45
CA VAL A 25 1.22 -6.77 1.47
C VAL A 25 0.89 -5.29 1.44
N VAL A 26 0.72 -4.74 0.23
CA VAL A 26 0.19 -3.39 0.06
C VAL A 26 -1.26 -3.54 -0.39
N VAL A 27 -2.18 -2.90 0.31
CA VAL A 27 -3.60 -2.85 -0.09
C VAL A 27 -3.88 -1.49 -0.71
N LEU A 28 -4.31 -1.48 -1.96
CA LEU A 28 -4.52 -0.28 -2.76
C LEU A 28 -5.96 -0.22 -3.26
N GLY A 29 -6.61 0.94 -3.17
CA GLY A 29 -7.88 1.16 -3.85
C GLY A 29 -7.67 1.34 -5.36
N GLU A 30 -8.47 0.67 -6.19
CA GLU A 30 -8.43 0.80 -7.65
C GLU A 30 -8.51 2.25 -8.15
N THR A 31 -9.34 3.07 -7.52
CA THR A 31 -9.58 4.47 -7.89
C THR A 31 -8.82 5.47 -7.02
N ASP A 32 -7.77 5.02 -6.33
CA ASP A 32 -6.90 5.89 -5.54
C ASP A 32 -6.23 6.95 -6.44
N GLU A 33 -6.52 8.22 -6.15
CA GLU A 33 -6.00 9.37 -6.88
C GLU A 33 -4.63 9.85 -6.38
N VAL A 34 -4.20 9.38 -5.20
CA VAL A 34 -2.97 9.78 -4.52
C VAL A 34 -1.83 8.80 -4.83
N CYS A 35 -2.13 7.50 -4.90
CA CYS A 35 -1.13 6.46 -5.13
C CYS A 35 -1.59 5.47 -6.20
N ARG A 36 -0.65 4.98 -7.02
CA ARG A 36 -0.93 4.04 -8.12
C ARG A 36 -0.06 2.80 -8.01
N LYS A 37 -0.59 1.67 -8.48
CA LYS A 37 0.10 0.38 -8.47
C LYS A 37 1.47 0.44 -9.14
N ASP A 38 1.58 1.13 -10.28
CA ASP A 38 2.83 1.24 -11.03
C ASP A 38 3.94 1.95 -10.22
N LYS A 39 3.58 2.96 -9.42
CA LYS A 39 4.54 3.64 -8.54
C LYS A 39 5.04 2.71 -7.43
N LEU A 40 4.16 1.92 -6.83
CA LEU A 40 4.51 0.94 -5.79
C LEU A 40 5.41 -0.17 -6.34
N THR A 41 5.09 -0.70 -7.52
CA THR A 41 5.94 -1.70 -8.19
C THR A 41 7.33 -1.13 -8.53
N LYS A 42 7.42 0.13 -8.99
CA LYS A 42 8.72 0.80 -9.23
C LYS A 42 9.56 0.99 -7.96
N LEU A 43 8.94 0.99 -6.78
CA LEU A 43 9.63 1.05 -5.49
C LEU A 43 10.06 -0.34 -4.98
N GLY A 44 9.62 -1.43 -5.63
CA GLY A 44 9.96 -2.80 -5.27
C GLY A 44 8.88 -3.53 -4.44
N PHE A 45 7.66 -2.98 -4.35
CA PHE A 45 6.56 -3.71 -3.73
C PHE A 45 5.95 -4.69 -4.73
N ASP A 46 6.29 -5.97 -4.57
CA ASP A 46 5.87 -7.03 -5.49
C ASP A 46 4.47 -7.59 -5.17
N HIS A 47 4.01 -7.44 -3.93
CA HIS A 47 2.71 -7.95 -3.47
C HIS A 47 1.75 -6.80 -3.17
N VAL A 48 1.06 -6.35 -4.23
CA VAL A 48 0.08 -5.26 -4.20
C VAL A 48 -1.30 -5.81 -4.57
N GLU A 49 -2.18 -5.88 -3.57
CA GLU A 49 -3.58 -6.27 -3.68
C GLU A 49 -4.43 -5.03 -3.98
N VAL A 50 -5.14 -5.05 -5.10
CA VAL A 50 -6.00 -3.95 -5.53
C VAL A 50 -7.44 -4.26 -5.20
N VAL A 51 -8.10 -3.38 -4.45
CA VAL A 51 -9.51 -3.49 -4.09
C VAL A 51 -10.33 -2.70 -5.10
N GLU A 52 -11.18 -3.41 -5.84
CA GLU A 52 -12.06 -2.83 -6.85
C GLU A 52 -13.06 -1.82 -6.24
N GLN A 53 -13.40 -0.79 -7.03
CA GLN A 53 -14.38 0.23 -6.66
C GLN A 53 -14.09 0.93 -5.32
N ALA A 54 -12.81 1.08 -4.98
CA ALA A 54 -12.36 1.76 -3.77
C ALA A 54 -11.29 2.79 -4.09
N GLY A 55 -11.38 3.97 -3.47
CA GLY A 55 -10.38 5.03 -3.59
C GLY A 55 -9.39 5.03 -2.43
N HIS A 56 -8.76 6.19 -2.17
CA HIS A 56 -7.75 6.36 -1.11
C HIS A 56 -8.25 5.98 0.30
N GLY A 57 -9.56 6.09 0.52
CA GLY A 57 -10.22 5.68 1.76
C GLY A 57 -10.50 4.18 1.90
N VAL A 58 -9.89 3.29 1.12
CA VAL A 58 -10.20 1.85 1.01
C VAL A 58 -10.40 1.13 2.36
N VAL A 59 -9.60 1.47 3.37
CA VAL A 59 -9.71 0.88 4.73
C VAL A 59 -11.05 1.18 5.40
N ARG A 60 -11.67 2.32 5.08
CA ARG A 60 -12.97 2.74 5.62
C ARG A 60 -14.14 2.27 4.76
N THR A 61 -13.95 2.18 3.45
CA THR A 61 -15.03 1.87 2.50
C THR A 61 -15.20 0.39 2.21
N LYS A 62 -14.12 -0.40 2.33
CA LYS A 62 -14.10 -1.86 2.10
C LYS A 62 -13.40 -2.59 3.26
N PRO A 63 -13.80 -2.37 4.53
CA PRO A 63 -13.06 -2.86 5.69
C PRO A 63 -12.94 -4.39 5.73
N GLU A 64 -13.99 -5.13 5.36
CA GLU A 64 -13.98 -6.60 5.34
C GLU A 64 -12.97 -7.16 4.35
N GLU A 65 -12.88 -6.56 3.16
CA GLU A 65 -11.96 -6.99 2.11
C GLU A 65 -10.51 -6.71 2.50
N VAL A 66 -10.25 -5.53 3.08
CA VAL A 66 -8.94 -5.18 3.63
C VAL A 66 -8.55 -6.13 4.76
N ALA A 67 -9.48 -6.43 5.68
CA ALA A 67 -9.24 -7.36 6.78
C ALA A 67 -8.92 -8.78 6.27
N ARG A 68 -9.64 -9.25 5.24
CA ARG A 68 -9.39 -10.54 4.58
C ARG A 68 -7.99 -10.62 4.00
N ILE A 69 -7.55 -9.59 3.28
CA ILE A 69 -6.20 -9.53 2.70
C ILE A 69 -5.13 -9.56 3.79
N VAL A 70 -5.28 -8.74 4.83
CA VAL A 70 -4.32 -8.69 5.95
C VAL A 70 -4.29 -10.02 6.71
N TYR A 71 -5.44 -10.63 6.96
CA TYR A 71 -5.54 -11.94 7.60
C TYR A 71 -4.81 -13.02 6.78
N ASN A 72 -5.05 -13.08 5.46
CA ASN A 72 -4.37 -14.04 4.58
C ASN A 72 -2.85 -13.85 4.58
N MET A 73 -2.38 -12.60 4.64
CA MET A 73 -0.95 -12.32 4.79
C MET A 73 -0.42 -12.82 6.14
N TRP A 74 -1.18 -12.68 7.23
CA TRP A 74 -0.72 -13.11 8.56
C TRP A 74 -0.80 -14.63 8.78
N SER A 75 -1.74 -15.32 8.13
CA SER A 75 -2.00 -16.75 8.34
C SER A 75 -1.20 -17.70 7.45
N GLN A 76 -0.21 -17.20 6.69
CA GLN A 76 0.74 -18.07 5.96
C GLN A 76 2.17 -17.82 6.41
#